data_AF-K7N0B7-F1
#
_entry.id   AF-K7N0B7-F1
#
_cell.length_a   1.000
_cell.length_b   1.000
_cell.length_c   1.000
_cell.angle_alpha   90.00
_cell.angle_beta   90.00
_cell.angle_gamma   90.00
#
_symmetry.space_group_name_H-M   'P 1'
#
loop_
_entity.id
_entity.type
_entity.pdbx_description
1 polymer ?
#
loop_
_entity_poly.entity_id
_entity_poly.type
_entity_poly.pdbx_seq_one_letter_code
_entity_poly.pdbx_strand_id
1 'polypeptide(L)'
;MEQNPLCSVLTTCNNQKRQFGSWGVQQEGSNEFVSALAAGMKAKLIVEVASRASPSTIALAAAARQTGGRLVSILPVPVLDESQEVIKNSGLKDQVEFRTEDPSKILPYCENIDFSLVDCKDENYARLFNLLDVNPTR
;
A
#
# COMPACT_ATOMS: atom_id res chain seq x y z
N MET A 1 -22.46 -15.31 3.25
CA MET A 1 -21.52 -15.60 2.13
C MET A 1 -20.22 -14.90 2.45
N GLU A 2 -19.22 -15.64 2.91
CA GLU A 2 -17.88 -15.12 3.14
C GLU A 2 -17.27 -14.84 1.76
N GLN A 3 -17.22 -13.55 1.37
CA GLN A 3 -16.57 -13.17 0.12
C GLN A 3 -15.09 -13.51 0.27
N ASN A 4 -14.58 -14.38 -0.61
CA ASN A 4 -13.16 -14.71 -0.64
C ASN A 4 -12.37 -13.40 -0.87
N PRO A 5 -11.56 -12.94 0.11
CA PRO A 5 -10.85 -11.66 0.00
C PRO A 5 -9.95 -11.63 -1.23
N LEU A 6 -9.45 -12.78 -1.68
CA LEU A 6 -8.63 -12.84 -2.89
C LEU A 6 -9.41 -12.41 -4.14
N CYS A 7 -10.69 -12.77 -4.27
CA CYS A 7 -11.48 -12.40 -5.45
C CYS A 7 -11.74 -10.90 -5.53
N SER A 8 -12.10 -10.25 -4.43
CA SER A 8 -12.39 -8.81 -4.41
C SER A 8 -11.13 -7.95 -4.62
N VAL A 9 -9.96 -8.39 -4.11
CA VAL A 9 -8.66 -7.77 -4.43
C VAL A 9 -8.45 -7.80 -5.95
N LEU A 10 -8.49 -8.99 -6.54
CA LEU A 10 -8.17 -9.18 -7.96
C LEU A 10 -9.11 -8.40 -8.86
N THR A 11 -10.41 -8.35 -8.55
CA THR A 11 -11.36 -7.52 -9.28
C THR A 11 -11.01 -6.03 -9.17
N THR A 12 -10.60 -5.55 -8.00
CA THR A 12 -10.22 -4.14 -7.81
C THR A 12 -8.97 -3.80 -8.61
N CYS A 13 -7.91 -4.62 -8.52
CA CYS A 13 -6.68 -4.42 -9.28
C CYS A 13 -6.91 -4.49 -10.80
N ASN A 14 -7.74 -5.43 -11.27
CA ASN A 14 -8.04 -5.57 -12.70
C ASN A 14 -8.86 -4.39 -13.25
N ASN A 15 -9.78 -3.85 -12.46
CA ASN A 15 -10.52 -2.64 -12.84
C ASN A 15 -9.59 -1.41 -12.97
N GLN A 16 -8.56 -1.32 -12.13
CA GLN A 16 -7.57 -0.25 -12.18
C GLN A 16 -6.66 -0.35 -13.41
N LYS A 17 -6.23 -1.57 -13.79
CA LYS A 17 -5.53 -1.83 -15.07
C LYS A 17 -6.31 -1.30 -16.28
N ARG A 18 -7.64 -1.45 -16.27
CA ARG A 18 -8.52 -0.96 -17.35
C ARG A 18 -8.62 0.57 -17.38
N GLN A 19 -8.50 1.25 -16.25
CA GLN A 19 -8.65 2.71 -16.17
C GLN A 19 -7.35 3.47 -16.50
N PHE A 20 -6.17 2.94 -16.17
CA PHE A 20 -4.92 3.71 -16.23
C PHE A 20 -3.92 3.32 -17.33
N GLY A 21 -4.25 2.33 -18.17
CA GLY A 21 -3.38 1.88 -19.26
C GLY A 21 -2.19 1.05 -18.79
N SER A 22 -1.59 0.30 -19.72
CA SER A 22 -0.46 -0.61 -19.48
C SER A 22 0.80 0.16 -19.08
N TRP A 23 0.96 0.48 -17.79
CA TRP A 23 2.20 1.04 -17.27
C TRP A 23 3.31 -0.02 -17.36
N GLY A 24 4.42 0.36 -17.98
CA GLY A 24 5.39 -0.55 -18.58
C GLY A 24 5.91 -1.65 -17.65
N VAL A 25 5.76 -2.91 -18.11
CA VAL A 25 6.46 -4.13 -17.70
C VAL A 25 6.84 -4.25 -16.22
N GLN A 26 5.96 -3.83 -15.31
CA GLN A 26 6.02 -4.30 -13.94
C GLN A 26 5.38 -5.68 -13.95
N GLN A 27 6.17 -6.74 -13.71
CA GLN A 27 5.77 -8.15 -13.80
C GLN A 27 4.27 -8.31 -13.53
N GLU A 28 3.52 -8.64 -14.59
CA GLU A 28 2.07 -8.82 -14.57
C GLU A 28 1.69 -9.65 -13.34
N GLY A 29 1.08 -9.04 -12.32
CA GLY A 29 0.64 -9.76 -11.10
C GLY A 29 1.36 -9.42 -9.81
N SER A 30 2.47 -8.67 -9.82
CA SER A 30 3.21 -8.31 -8.60
C SER A 30 2.35 -7.51 -7.59
N ASN A 31 1.57 -6.55 -8.09
CA ASN A 31 0.69 -5.72 -7.26
C ASN A 31 -0.50 -6.52 -6.71
N GLU A 32 -1.08 -7.38 -7.55
CA GLU A 32 -2.11 -8.32 -7.14
C GLU A 32 -1.60 -9.28 -6.05
N PHE A 33 -0.35 -9.75 -6.18
CA PHE A 33 0.27 -10.63 -5.21
C PHE A 33 0.47 -9.95 -3.85
N VAL A 34 1.04 -8.74 -3.80
CA VAL A 34 1.24 -8.04 -2.52
C VAL A 34 -0.09 -7.69 -1.85
N SER A 35 -1.12 -7.35 -2.64
CA SER A 35 -2.46 -7.11 -2.10
C SER A 35 -3.12 -8.38 -1.58
N ALA A 36 -3.03 -9.48 -2.34
CA ALA A 36 -3.52 -10.78 -1.93
C ALA A 36 -2.79 -11.28 -0.66
N LEU A 37 -1.49 -11.03 -0.56
CA LEU A 37 -0.69 -11.38 0.61
C LEU A 37 -1.14 -10.59 1.85
N ALA A 38 -1.20 -9.26 1.75
CA ALA A 38 -1.66 -8.40 2.85
C ALA A 38 -3.11 -8.73 3.29
N ALA A 39 -4.00 -8.98 2.32
CA ALA A 39 -5.38 -9.36 2.60
C ALA A 39 -5.48 -10.76 3.23
N GLY A 40 -4.69 -11.72 2.74
CA GLY A 40 -4.61 -13.09 3.28
C GLY A 40 -4.06 -13.13 4.69
N MET A 41 -3.15 -12.21 5.03
CA MET A 41 -2.65 -11.99 6.39
C MET A 41 -3.63 -11.24 7.29
N LYS A 42 -4.82 -10.86 6.79
CA LYS A 42 -5.80 -10.04 7.50
C LYS A 42 -5.23 -8.72 8.05
N ALA A 43 -4.21 -8.17 7.39
CA ALA A 43 -3.48 -7.00 7.84
C ALA A 43 -4.42 -5.80 8.06
N LYS A 44 -4.45 -5.25 9.28
CA LYS A 44 -5.26 -4.09 9.65
C LYS A 44 -4.48 -2.79 9.56
N LEU A 45 -3.19 -2.80 9.90
CA LEU A 45 -2.28 -1.70 9.69
C LEU A 45 -1.26 -2.09 8.63
N ILE A 46 -1.37 -1.45 7.47
CA ILE A 46 -0.44 -1.59 6.36
C ILE A 46 0.40 -0.33 6.26
N VAL A 47 1.72 -0.44 6.15
CA VAL A 47 2.63 0.71 5.99
C VAL A 47 3.42 0.58 4.70
N GLU A 48 3.26 1.54 3.80
CA GLU A 48 4.05 1.65 2.58
C GLU A 48 5.00 2.84 2.69
N VAL A 49 6.26 2.65 2.32
CA VAL A 49 7.20 3.74 2.04
C VAL A 49 7.43 3.77 0.53
N ALA A 50 7.01 4.83 -0.14
CA ALA A 50 7.07 4.92 -1.60
C ALA A 50 7.55 6.28 -2.09
N SER A 51 8.08 6.34 -3.32
CA SER A 51 8.47 7.61 -3.93
C SER A 51 7.30 8.42 -4.52
N ARG A 52 6.16 7.76 -4.77
CA ARG A 52 4.88 8.32 -5.25
C ARG A 52 3.79 7.26 -5.08
N ALA A 53 2.51 7.63 -5.12
CA ALA A 53 1.47 6.63 -5.28
C ALA A 53 1.67 5.84 -6.58
N SER A 54 1.68 4.53 -6.42
CA SER A 54 1.93 3.54 -7.47
C SER A 54 0.77 2.53 -7.50
N PRO A 55 0.73 1.65 -8.50
CA PRO A 55 -0.21 0.54 -8.49
C PRO A 55 -0.11 -0.34 -7.23
N SER A 56 1.06 -0.45 -6.59
CA SER A 56 1.24 -1.10 -5.28
C SER A 56 0.45 -0.38 -4.19
N THR A 57 0.49 0.96 -4.13
CA THR A 57 -0.30 1.76 -3.18
C THR A 57 -1.80 1.47 -3.32
N ILE A 58 -2.32 1.45 -4.56
CA ILE A 58 -3.72 1.14 -4.84
C ILE A 58 -4.06 -0.29 -4.42
N ALA A 59 -3.18 -1.25 -4.73
CA ALA A 59 -3.37 -2.64 -4.40
C ALA A 59 -3.38 -2.86 -2.87
N LEU A 60 -2.47 -2.23 -2.13
CA LEU A 60 -2.46 -2.27 -0.67
C LEU A 60 -3.67 -1.57 -0.05
N ALA A 61 -4.12 -0.44 -0.61
CA ALA A 61 -5.35 0.21 -0.18
C ALA A 61 -6.59 -0.68 -0.40
N ALA A 62 -6.61 -1.45 -1.49
CA ALA A 62 -7.64 -2.46 -1.73
C ALA A 62 -7.58 -3.61 -0.72
N ALA A 63 -6.39 -4.04 -0.29
CA ALA A 63 -6.23 -5.01 0.78
C ALA A 63 -6.74 -4.46 2.11
N ALA A 64 -6.33 -3.23 2.49
CA ALA A 64 -6.80 -2.54 3.69
C ALA A 64 -8.33 -2.44 3.74
N ARG A 65 -8.98 -2.06 2.61
CA ARG A 65 -10.44 -2.03 2.52
C ARG A 65 -11.09 -3.36 2.89
N GLN A 66 -10.51 -4.46 2.42
CA GLN A 66 -11.11 -5.78 2.56
C GLN A 66 -10.90 -6.37 3.93
N THR A 67 -9.75 -6.08 4.53
CA THR A 67 -9.48 -6.47 5.90
C THR A 67 -10.17 -5.53 6.89
N GLY A 68 -10.75 -4.40 6.45
CA GLY A 68 -11.27 -3.36 7.34
C GLY A 68 -10.16 -2.73 8.17
N GLY A 69 -9.02 -2.49 7.52
CA GLY A 69 -7.82 -1.85 8.03
C GLY A 69 -7.60 -0.47 7.43
N ARG A 70 -6.35 0.01 7.46
CA ARG A 70 -5.89 1.23 6.82
C ARG A 70 -4.46 1.06 6.28
N LEU A 71 -4.15 1.82 5.24
CA LEU A 71 -2.83 2.00 4.67
C LEU A 71 -2.27 3.35 5.11
N VAL A 72 -1.08 3.36 5.68
CA VAL A 72 -0.26 4.58 5.82
C VAL A 72 0.76 4.57 4.70
N SER A 73 0.69 5.52 3.77
CA SER A 73 1.64 5.66 2.67
C SER A 73 2.54 6.88 2.92
N ILE A 74 3.83 6.61 3.13
CA ILE A 74 4.86 7.60 3.41
C ILE A 74 5.55 7.95 2.10
N LEU A 75 5.43 9.21 1.65
CA LEU A 75 5.96 9.67 0.38
C LEU A 75 6.42 11.14 0.42
N PRO A 76 7.31 11.58 -0.49
CA PRO A 76 7.79 12.96 -0.51
C PRO A 76 6.68 14.00 -0.77
N VAL A 77 6.75 15.17 -0.13
CA VAL A 77 5.78 16.27 -0.32
C VAL A 77 5.48 16.60 -1.80
N PRO A 78 6.47 16.71 -2.72
CA PRO A 78 6.20 17.16 -4.09
C PRO A 78 5.26 16.27 -4.91
N VAL A 79 5.06 15.01 -4.50
CA VAL A 79 4.19 14.05 -5.20
C VAL A 79 2.85 13.82 -4.48
N LEU A 80 2.60 14.50 -3.35
CA LEU A 80 1.43 14.27 -2.51
C LEU A 80 0.12 14.55 -3.24
N ASP A 81 -0.01 15.68 -3.93
CA ASP A 81 -1.25 16.08 -4.60
C ASP A 81 -1.63 15.10 -5.71
N GLU A 82 -0.66 14.73 -6.57
CA GLU A 82 -0.84 13.70 -7.61
C GLU A 82 -1.26 12.37 -6.97
N SER A 83 -0.59 11.99 -5.88
CA SER A 83 -0.86 10.73 -5.18
C SER A 83 -2.27 10.69 -4.57
N GLN A 84 -2.71 11.79 -3.96
CA GLN A 84 -4.05 11.93 -3.42
C GLN A 84 -5.12 11.88 -4.52
N GLU A 85 -4.86 12.50 -5.67
CA GLU A 85 -5.78 12.46 -6.80
C GLU A 85 -5.94 11.02 -7.34
N VAL A 86 -4.83 10.30 -7.53
CA VAL A 86 -4.84 8.89 -7.96
C VAL A 86 -5.68 8.03 -7.00
N ILE A 87 -5.44 8.14 -5.69
CA ILE A 87 -6.18 7.36 -4.70
C ILE A 87 -7.66 7.77 -4.64
N LYS A 88 -7.97 9.07 -4.76
CA LYS A 88 -9.35 9.56 -4.82
C LYS A 88 -10.09 8.98 -6.01
N ASN A 89 -9.48 9.00 -7.20
CA ASN A 89 -10.07 8.46 -8.43
C ASN A 89 -10.28 6.93 -8.36
N SER A 90 -9.48 6.23 -7.56
CA SER A 90 -9.68 4.80 -7.30
C SER A 90 -10.81 4.47 -6.32
N GLY A 91 -11.39 5.48 -5.64
CA GLY A 91 -12.42 5.29 -4.61
C GLY A 91 -11.90 4.66 -3.30
N LEU A 92 -10.60 4.78 -3.04
CA LEU A 92 -9.93 4.19 -1.87
C LEU A 92 -9.42 5.23 -0.87
N LYS A 93 -9.81 6.50 -1.03
CA LYS A 93 -9.37 7.62 -0.18
C LYS A 93 -9.50 7.34 1.32
N ASP A 94 -10.61 6.74 1.75
CA ASP A 94 -10.87 6.49 3.17
C ASP A 94 -9.95 5.42 3.77
N GLN A 95 -9.20 4.69 2.94
CA GLN A 95 -8.31 3.62 3.34
C GLN A 95 -6.85 4.06 3.37
N VAL A 96 -6.51 5.25 2.87
CA VAL A 96 -5.13 5.70 2.72
C VAL A 96 -4.90 7.00 3.50
N GLU A 97 -3.99 6.93 4.46
CA GLU A 97 -3.42 8.08 5.15
C GLU A 97 -2.06 8.38 4.55
N PHE A 98 -1.88 9.58 3.99
CA PHE A 98 -0.58 10.00 3.49
C PHE A 98 0.23 10.72 4.56
N ARG A 99 1.50 10.35 4.66
CA ARG A 99 2.50 11.01 5.50
C ARG A 99 3.65 11.49 4.63
N THR A 100 4.15 12.68 4.93
CA THR A 100 5.20 13.33 4.13
C THR A 100 6.42 13.71 4.92
N GLU A 101 6.42 13.41 6.22
CA GLU A 101 7.59 13.52 7.06
C GLU A 101 8.63 12.44 6.67
N ASP A 102 9.86 12.63 7.12
CA ASP A 102 10.93 11.65 6.89
C ASP A 102 10.51 10.26 7.43
N PRO A 103 10.61 9.18 6.63
CA PRO A 103 10.27 7.83 7.09
C PRO A 103 10.96 7.46 8.41
N SER A 104 12.21 7.90 8.62
CA SER A 104 12.95 7.61 9.85
C SER A 104 12.33 8.25 11.09
N LYS A 105 11.51 9.29 10.90
CA LYS A 105 10.78 9.98 11.98
C LYS A 105 9.38 9.43 12.19
N ILE A 106 8.78 8.78 11.19
CA ILE A 106 7.41 8.26 11.28
C ILE A 106 7.40 6.80 11.73
N LEU A 107 8.25 5.97 11.13
CA LEU A 107 8.24 4.51 11.32
C LEU A 107 8.33 4.09 12.80
N PRO A 108 9.13 4.74 13.66
CA PRO A 108 9.17 4.40 15.09
C PRO A 108 7.86 4.61 15.85
N TYR A 109 6.91 5.40 15.31
CA TYR A 109 5.58 5.64 15.89
C TYR A 109 4.48 4.79 15.24
N CYS A 110 4.81 4.05 14.18
CA CYS A 110 3.92 3.07 13.59
C CYS A 110 4.01 1.78 14.41
N GLU A 111 3.25 1.71 15.51
CA GLU A 111 3.19 0.50 16.34
C GLU A 111 2.29 -0.56 15.71
N ASN A 112 2.63 -1.83 15.91
CA ASN A 112 1.82 -2.99 15.50
C ASN A 112 1.53 -3.04 14.00
N ILE A 113 2.56 -2.91 13.17
CA ILE A 113 2.41 -3.01 11.72
C ILE A 113 2.15 -4.47 11.36
N ASP A 114 1.00 -4.76 10.75
CA ASP A 114 0.67 -6.14 10.34
C ASP A 114 1.31 -6.49 8.98
N PHE A 115 1.54 -5.49 8.12
CA PHE A 115 2.18 -5.63 6.82
C PHE A 115 2.92 -4.36 6.42
N SER A 116 4.11 -4.48 5.82
CA SER A 116 4.83 -3.33 5.27
C SER A 116 5.40 -3.60 3.88
N LEU A 117 5.45 -2.56 3.06
CA LEU A 117 6.11 -2.54 1.77
C LEU A 117 7.05 -1.32 1.67
N VAL A 118 8.29 -1.55 1.25
CA VAL A 118 9.24 -0.47 0.94
C VAL A 118 9.45 -0.46 -0.56
N ASP A 119 8.82 0.49 -1.24
CA ASP A 119 8.78 0.69 -2.70
C ASP A 119 9.33 2.08 -3.07
N CYS A 120 10.51 2.42 -2.55
CA CYS A 120 11.24 3.64 -2.93
C CYS A 120 12.49 3.31 -3.76
N LYS A 121 13.21 4.33 -4.25
CA LYS A 121 14.49 4.20 -4.98
C LYS A 121 15.73 4.60 -4.14
N ASP A 122 15.53 4.89 -2.85
CA ASP A 122 16.53 5.51 -1.97
C ASP A 122 17.46 4.48 -1.31
N GLU A 123 18.77 4.65 -1.47
CA GLU A 123 19.82 3.75 -0.97
C GLU A 123 19.75 3.47 0.56
N ASN A 124 19.03 4.27 1.33
CA ASN A 124 18.83 4.08 2.77
C ASN A 124 17.79 3.01 3.18
N TYR A 125 17.27 2.19 2.26
CA TYR A 125 16.26 1.15 2.59
C TYR A 125 16.60 0.26 3.77
N ALA A 126 17.86 -0.19 3.85
CA ALA A 126 18.31 -1.11 4.89
C ALA A 126 18.10 -0.53 6.28
N ARG A 127 18.18 0.81 6.41
CA ARG A 127 17.93 1.50 7.68
C ARG A 127 16.44 1.54 8.00
N LEU A 128 15.56 1.65 7.00
CA LEU A 128 14.11 1.67 7.19
C LEU A 128 13.60 0.34 7.77
N PHE A 129 14.15 -0.80 7.32
CA PHE A 129 13.77 -2.11 7.87
C PHE A 129 14.07 -2.25 9.37
N ASN A 130 15.12 -1.58 9.88
CA ASN A 130 15.43 -1.59 11.31
C ASN A 130 14.48 -0.72 12.15
N LEU A 131 13.68 0.13 11.50
CA LEU A 131 12.71 1.03 12.15
C LEU A 131 11.28 0.50 12.08
N LEU A 132 11.03 -0.54 11.28
CA LEU A 132 9.72 -1.15 11.10
C LEU A 132 9.45 -2.19 12.21
N ASP A 133 8.48 -1.92 13.07
CA ASP A 133 7.97 -2.88 14.05
C ASP A 133 6.85 -3.75 13.43
N VAL A 134 7.25 -4.67 12.55
CA VAL A 134 6.29 -5.57 11.87
C VAL A 134 6.01 -6.80 12.73
N ASN A 135 4.74 -7.00 13.08
CA ASN A 135 4.25 -8.20 13.74
C ASN A 135 3.14 -8.86 12.91
N PRO A 136 3.45 -9.87 12.09
CA PRO A 136 2.50 -10.49 11.17
C PRO A 136 1.54 -11.52 11.82
N THR A 137 1.64 -11.77 13.14
CA THR A 137 0.98 -12.92 13.81
C THR A 137 -0.23 -12.57 14.69
N ARG A 138 -0.82 -11.39 14.52
CA ARG A 138 -2.03 -11.00 15.25
C ARG A 138 -3.29 -11.67 14.72
#